data_AF-A0A7Z0TLI4-F1
#
_entry.id   AF-A0A7Z0TLI4-F1
#
_cell.length_a   1.000
_cell.length_b   1.000
_cell.length_c   1.000
_cell.angle_alpha   90.00
_cell.angle_beta   90.00
_cell.angle_gamma   90.00
#
_symmetry.space_group_name_H-M   'P 1'
#
loop_
_entity.id
_entity.type
_entity.pdbx_description
1 polymer ?
#
loop_
_entity_poly.entity_id
_entity_poly.type
_entity_poly.pdbx_seq_one_letter_code
_entity_poly.pdbx_strand_id
1 'polypeptide(L)'
;MPEATGTTAARSGEVLSEAGAEALVHGSCFRTGPPRLLGVELEWLVHDLDDPRVTVTPDRLEAAHASLPGLPVDALLTAEPGGQIELSSRPASSLTACVETMRADLAVVRSALRPHGLTLAGIGLDPWQSPRRFLREARYDAMERSLDRAGPAGRIMMCTSSSVQVNLDAGYEEPGPLGHVRRWQLSHLLGAVLLAAFAHSPAAEGRPTGWRSTRQLRWAEIGAERAGAPPLEAEPRAAWTRRALDAPLMCRRRTVGPWEVPEGTTFRDWLRRGAAGGSGPRREDLEYHLTTLFPPVRPRGFR
;
A
#
# COMPACT_ATOMS: atom_id res chain seq x y z
N MET A 1 24.72 28.88 -26.45
CA MET A 1 23.39 28.47 -25.99
C MET A 1 22.79 27.52 -27.02
N PRO A 2 22.44 26.30 -26.61
CA PRO A 2 21.30 25.61 -27.18
C PRO A 2 20.22 25.41 -26.11
N GLU A 3 18.99 25.36 -26.60
CA GLU A 3 17.74 25.51 -25.88
C GLU A 3 17.47 24.40 -24.86
N ALA A 4 17.05 24.82 -23.67
CA ALA A 4 16.47 23.94 -22.68
C ALA A 4 15.09 23.48 -23.19
N THR A 5 14.99 22.20 -23.55
CA THR A 5 13.70 21.53 -23.74
C THR A 5 12.96 21.50 -22.42
N GLY A 6 12.10 22.50 -22.21
CA GLY A 6 11.21 22.57 -21.06
C GLY A 6 10.24 21.41 -21.09
N THR A 7 10.40 20.47 -20.16
CA THR A 7 9.40 19.44 -19.89
C THR A 7 8.18 20.13 -19.29
N THR A 8 7.15 20.38 -20.11
CA THR A 8 5.88 20.92 -19.65
C THR A 8 5.20 19.86 -18.78
N ALA A 9 5.26 20.04 -17.47
CA ALA A 9 4.49 19.21 -16.54
C ALA A 9 3.00 19.44 -16.82
N ALA A 10 2.27 18.37 -17.16
CA ALA A 10 0.84 18.45 -17.44
C ALA A 10 0.08 19.09 -16.27
N ARG A 11 -0.82 20.04 -16.59
CA ARG A 11 -1.71 20.67 -15.61
C ARG A 11 -2.78 19.67 -15.18
N SER A 12 -3.32 19.85 -13.97
CA SER A 12 -4.47 19.04 -13.51
C SER A 12 -5.60 19.16 -14.54
N GLY A 13 -6.18 18.02 -14.91
CA GLY A 13 -7.21 17.98 -15.94
C GLY A 13 -6.73 17.89 -17.40
N GLU A 14 -5.44 17.77 -17.72
CA GLU A 14 -4.97 17.47 -19.09
C GLU A 14 -4.79 15.96 -19.33
N VAL A 15 -5.00 15.51 -20.57
CA VAL A 15 -4.69 14.12 -20.98
C VAL A 15 -3.17 13.95 -20.99
N LEU A 16 -2.68 12.90 -20.33
CA LEU A 16 -1.27 12.59 -20.27
C LEU A 16 -0.78 11.94 -21.56
N SER A 17 0.36 12.42 -22.07
CA SER A 17 1.18 11.68 -23.02
C SER A 17 2.04 10.64 -22.28
N GLU A 18 2.55 9.64 -23.00
CA GLU A 18 3.47 8.65 -22.44
C GLU A 18 4.73 9.29 -21.87
N ALA A 19 5.37 10.19 -22.64
CA ALA A 19 6.53 10.94 -22.17
C ALA A 19 6.22 11.83 -20.94
N GLY A 20 5.02 12.43 -20.90
CA GLY A 20 4.58 13.22 -19.74
C GLY A 20 4.40 12.36 -18.49
N ALA A 21 3.83 11.16 -18.64
CA ALA A 21 3.67 10.21 -17.54
C ALA A 21 5.04 9.69 -17.05
N GLU A 22 5.96 9.38 -17.95
CA GLU A 22 7.33 8.98 -17.61
C GLU A 22 8.06 10.07 -16.82
N ALA A 23 8.00 11.32 -17.29
CA ALA A 23 8.61 12.46 -16.60
C ALA A 23 8.01 12.67 -15.20
N LEU A 24 6.69 12.53 -15.04
CA LEU A 24 6.02 12.66 -13.75
C LEU A 24 6.46 11.58 -12.76
N VAL A 25 6.46 10.31 -13.15
CA VAL A 25 6.85 9.21 -12.25
C VAL A 25 8.34 9.33 -11.91
N HIS A 26 9.19 9.54 -12.91
CA HIS A 26 10.63 9.65 -12.73
C HIS A 26 11.00 10.81 -11.79
N GLY A 27 10.39 11.99 -12.00
CA GLY A 27 10.66 13.19 -11.21
C GLY A 27 10.12 13.15 -9.79
N SER A 28 9.08 12.35 -9.50
CA SER A 28 8.39 12.37 -8.20
C SER A 28 8.59 11.14 -7.32
N CYS A 29 9.09 10.02 -7.87
CA CYS A 29 9.23 8.77 -7.11
C CYS A 29 10.17 8.88 -5.90
N PHE A 30 11.29 9.60 -6.03
CA PHE A 30 12.19 9.91 -4.92
C PHE A 30 12.27 11.42 -4.70
N ARG A 31 11.86 11.85 -3.51
CA ARG A 31 12.16 13.18 -2.99
C ARG A 31 13.49 13.09 -2.23
N THR A 32 14.53 13.66 -2.80
CA THR A 32 15.88 13.57 -2.24
C THR A 32 16.19 14.72 -1.29
N GLY A 33 17.05 14.45 -0.31
CA GLY A 33 17.40 15.35 0.77
C GLY A 33 18.03 14.60 1.96
N PRO A 34 18.43 15.31 3.03
CA PRO A 34 18.97 14.69 4.22
C PRO A 34 17.97 13.69 4.82
N PRO A 35 18.32 12.39 4.98
CA PRO A 35 17.40 11.42 5.53
C PRO A 35 17.30 11.61 7.05
N ARG A 36 16.27 12.33 7.50
CA ARG A 36 16.09 12.75 8.89
C ARG A 36 14.81 12.24 9.52
N LEU A 37 13.81 11.94 8.70
CA LEU A 37 12.49 11.56 9.13
C LEU A 37 12.21 10.08 8.82
N LEU A 38 11.41 9.49 9.69
CA LEU A 38 10.80 8.19 9.53
C LEU A 38 9.34 8.23 9.98
N GLY A 39 8.56 7.27 9.52
CA GLY A 39 7.22 7.01 10.02
C GLY A 39 6.94 5.52 9.97
N VAL A 40 5.87 5.10 10.65
CA VAL A 40 5.37 3.73 10.60
C VAL A 40 3.88 3.72 10.30
N GLU A 41 3.43 2.70 9.59
CA GLU A 41 2.03 2.38 9.39
C GLU A 41 1.81 1.00 10.02
N LEU A 42 0.83 0.90 10.93
CA LEU A 42 0.52 -0.31 11.67
C LEU A 42 -0.92 -0.72 11.38
N GLU A 43 -1.10 -1.86 10.73
CA GLU A 43 -2.42 -2.45 10.52
C GLU A 43 -2.70 -3.49 11.61
N TRP A 44 -3.93 -3.50 12.12
CA TRP A 44 -4.37 -4.40 13.19
C TRP A 44 -5.64 -5.13 12.81
N LEU A 45 -5.62 -6.46 12.92
CA LEU A 45 -6.83 -7.27 12.84
C LEU A 45 -7.72 -6.96 14.04
N VAL A 46 -9.03 -6.84 13.80
CA VAL A 46 -10.03 -6.59 14.84
C VAL A 46 -10.74 -7.90 15.17
N HIS A 47 -10.57 -8.36 16.40
CA HIS A 47 -11.15 -9.62 16.90
C HIS A 47 -12.13 -9.35 18.03
N ASP A 48 -13.00 -10.32 18.27
CA ASP A 48 -13.73 -10.38 19.54
C ASP A 48 -12.74 -10.46 20.71
N LEU A 49 -13.07 -9.75 21.80
CA LEU A 49 -12.20 -9.59 22.96
C LEU A 49 -11.98 -10.91 23.72
N ASP A 50 -12.97 -11.80 23.74
CA ASP A 50 -12.96 -13.01 24.56
C ASP A 50 -12.54 -14.25 23.76
N ASP A 51 -13.00 -14.38 22.50
CA ASP A 51 -12.59 -15.48 21.61
C ASP A 51 -12.38 -15.00 20.17
N PRO A 52 -11.13 -14.94 19.65
CA PRO A 52 -10.85 -14.44 18.30
C PRO A 52 -11.43 -15.30 17.18
N ARG A 53 -11.95 -16.51 17.49
CA ARG A 53 -12.69 -17.33 16.52
C ARG A 53 -14.11 -16.83 16.29
N VAL A 54 -14.68 -16.08 17.24
CA VAL A 54 -15.99 -15.46 17.09
C VAL A 54 -15.90 -14.38 16.02
N THR A 55 -16.72 -14.56 14.98
CA THR A 55 -16.89 -13.55 13.94
C THR A 55 -17.43 -12.26 14.54
N VAL A 56 -16.70 -11.15 14.32
CA VAL A 56 -17.22 -9.81 14.57
C VAL A 56 -18.30 -9.50 13.53
N THR A 57 -19.50 -9.14 13.98
CA THR A 57 -20.61 -8.77 13.09
C THR A 57 -20.37 -7.42 12.43
N PRO A 58 -20.93 -7.16 11.23
CA PRO A 58 -20.82 -5.86 10.56
C PRO A 58 -21.23 -4.69 11.46
N ASP A 59 -22.42 -4.74 12.08
CA ASP A 59 -22.93 -3.67 12.94
C ASP A 59 -21.99 -3.35 14.12
N ARG A 60 -21.36 -4.37 14.69
CA ARG A 60 -20.41 -4.19 15.80
C ARG A 60 -19.11 -3.56 15.33
N LEU A 61 -18.63 -3.95 14.15
CA LEU A 61 -17.44 -3.37 13.53
C LEU A 61 -17.70 -1.92 13.11
N GLU A 62 -18.87 -1.63 12.53
CA GLU A 62 -19.32 -0.28 12.18
C GLU A 62 -19.41 0.62 13.42
N ALA A 63 -20.04 0.14 14.49
CA ALA A 63 -20.13 0.89 15.74
C ALA A 63 -18.75 1.18 16.35
N ALA A 64 -17.81 0.24 16.24
CA ALA A 64 -16.44 0.42 16.71
C ALA A 64 -15.66 1.42 15.84
N HIS A 65 -15.76 1.34 14.52
CA HIS A 65 -15.14 2.33 13.61
C HIS A 65 -15.73 3.72 13.82
N ALA A 66 -17.04 3.84 14.09
CA ALA A 66 -17.70 5.10 14.37
C ALA A 66 -17.23 5.78 15.67
N SER A 67 -16.59 5.05 16.60
CA SER A 67 -16.05 5.61 17.85
C SER A 67 -14.58 6.07 17.75
N LEU A 68 -13.91 5.80 16.63
CA LEU A 68 -12.51 6.19 16.40
C LEU A 68 -12.31 7.68 16.07
N PRO A 69 -13.17 8.34 15.27
CA PRO A 69 -13.00 9.76 14.97
C PRO A 69 -13.03 10.62 16.25
N GLY A 70 -12.06 11.53 16.37
CA GLY A 70 -11.97 12.45 17.51
C GLY A 70 -11.25 11.88 18.74
N LEU A 71 -10.76 10.64 18.70
CA LEU A 71 -9.85 10.14 19.72
C LEU A 71 -8.59 11.02 19.81
N PRO A 72 -8.04 11.24 21.00
CA PRO A 72 -6.83 12.05 21.20
C PRO A 72 -5.59 11.23 20.83
N VAL A 73 -5.43 10.95 19.54
CA VAL A 73 -4.28 10.23 18.96
C VAL A 73 -3.54 11.12 17.98
N ASP A 74 -2.22 10.94 17.86
CA ASP A 74 -1.39 11.68 16.92
C ASP A 74 -1.41 11.07 15.51
N ALA A 75 -1.53 9.75 15.43
CA ALA A 75 -1.63 8.98 14.21
C ALA A 75 -2.93 9.26 13.44
N LEU A 76 -2.85 9.18 12.11
CA LEU A 76 -4.03 9.09 11.27
C LEU A 76 -4.63 7.68 11.40
N LEU A 77 -5.91 7.62 11.74
CA LEU A 77 -6.67 6.36 11.78
C LEU A 77 -7.44 6.16 10.48
N THR A 78 -7.31 4.97 9.90
CA THR A 78 -8.01 4.55 8.68
C THR A 78 -8.53 3.13 8.82
N ALA A 79 -9.53 2.79 8.01
CA ALA A 79 -10.02 1.43 7.86
C ALA A 79 -9.42 0.80 6.59
N GLU A 80 -8.95 -0.42 6.73
CA GLU A 80 -8.57 -1.28 5.61
C GLU A 80 -9.79 -2.02 5.04
N PRO A 81 -9.68 -2.61 3.84
CA PRO A 81 -10.73 -3.41 3.20
C PRO A 81 -11.59 -4.34 4.05
N GLY A 82 -10.97 -5.10 4.96
CA GLY A 82 -11.64 -6.06 5.84
C GLY A 82 -12.10 -5.46 7.17
N GLY A 83 -11.90 -4.16 7.36
CA GLY A 83 -12.18 -3.45 8.60
C GLY A 83 -11.06 -3.57 9.64
N GLN A 84 -9.87 -3.99 9.21
CA GLN A 84 -8.65 -3.79 10.00
C GLN A 84 -8.47 -2.29 10.27
N ILE A 85 -7.91 -1.95 11.42
CA ILE A 85 -7.62 -0.57 11.80
C ILE A 85 -6.16 -0.30 11.49
N GLU A 86 -5.90 0.70 10.66
CA GLU A 86 -4.55 1.21 10.39
C GLU A 86 -4.28 2.46 11.22
N LEU A 87 -3.09 2.52 11.82
CA LEU A 87 -2.52 3.71 12.44
C LEU A 87 -1.31 4.16 11.62
N SER A 88 -1.41 5.33 11.01
CA SER A 88 -0.34 5.96 10.25
C SER A 88 0.29 7.09 11.07
N SER A 89 1.53 6.89 11.54
CA SER A 89 2.23 7.85 12.41
C SER A 89 2.51 9.18 11.70
N ARG A 90 2.63 10.26 12.47
CA ARG A 90 3.30 11.49 11.97
C ARG A 90 4.78 11.22 11.67
N PRO A 91 5.39 11.90 10.68
CA PRO A 91 6.84 11.84 10.48
C PRO A 91 7.59 12.28 11.74
N ALA A 92 8.58 11.50 12.14
CA ALA A 92 9.35 11.68 13.35
C ALA A 92 10.86 11.68 13.06
N SER A 93 11.62 12.48 13.80
CA SER A 93 13.09 12.54 13.71
C SER A 93 13.81 11.53 14.62
N SER A 94 13.06 10.77 15.42
CA SER A 94 13.57 9.76 16.35
C SER A 94 12.70 8.52 16.32
N LEU A 95 13.34 7.36 16.13
CA LEU A 95 12.66 6.06 16.18
C LEU A 95 12.00 5.84 17.54
N THR A 96 12.71 6.16 18.63
CA THR A 96 12.18 6.02 19.99
C THR A 96 10.93 6.88 20.18
N ALA A 97 10.97 8.14 19.75
CA ALA A 97 9.80 9.02 19.86
C ALA A 97 8.61 8.49 19.05
N CYS A 98 8.87 8.03 17.81
CA CYS A 98 7.84 7.42 16.96
C CYS A 98 7.19 6.20 17.65
N VAL A 99 8.00 5.30 18.20
CA VAL A 99 7.50 4.10 18.89
C VAL A 99 6.69 4.45 20.15
N GLU A 100 7.15 5.41 20.94
CA GLU A 100 6.43 5.81 22.16
C GLU A 100 5.09 6.49 21.85
N THR A 101 5.05 7.39 20.85
CA THR A 101 3.80 7.98 20.37
C THR A 101 2.84 6.90 19.87
N MET A 102 3.30 6.00 19.00
CA MET A 102 2.45 4.92 18.47
C MET A 102 1.96 3.96 19.54
N ARG A 103 2.78 3.71 20.59
CA ARG A 103 2.37 2.92 21.76
C ARG A 103 1.23 3.61 22.52
N ALA A 104 1.34 4.93 22.72
CA ALA A 104 0.31 5.72 23.39
C ALA A 104 -1.00 5.73 22.58
N ASP A 105 -0.92 6.01 21.28
CA ASP A 105 -2.07 6.00 20.37
C ASP A 105 -2.78 4.63 20.36
N LEU A 106 -2.00 3.55 20.29
CA LEU A 106 -2.55 2.19 20.31
C LEU A 106 -3.26 1.87 21.63
N ALA A 107 -2.78 2.41 22.76
CA ALA A 107 -3.46 2.24 24.06
C ALA A 107 -4.82 2.96 24.09
N VAL A 108 -4.91 4.15 23.48
CA VAL A 108 -6.16 4.90 23.32
C VAL A 108 -7.15 4.13 22.45
N VAL A 109 -6.72 3.68 21.26
CA VAL A 109 -7.57 2.91 20.33
C VAL A 109 -8.06 1.62 20.99
N ARG A 110 -7.18 0.85 21.66
CA ARG A 110 -7.60 -0.36 22.39
C ARG A 110 -8.64 -0.07 23.47
N SER A 111 -8.49 1.05 24.18
CA SER A 111 -9.46 1.45 25.21
C SER A 111 -10.81 1.82 24.60
N ALA A 112 -10.83 2.47 23.43
CA ALA A 112 -12.05 2.79 22.69
C ALA A 112 -12.78 1.55 22.15
N LEU A 113 -12.06 0.48 21.80
CA LEU A 113 -12.64 -0.76 21.27
C LEU A 113 -13.22 -1.69 22.35
N ARG A 114 -12.71 -1.62 23.59
CA ARG A 114 -13.16 -2.49 24.70
C ARG A 114 -14.65 -2.42 25.02
N PRO A 115 -15.33 -1.25 25.05
CA PRO A 115 -16.78 -1.17 25.23
C PRO A 115 -17.59 -1.89 24.15
N HIS A 116 -17.03 -2.04 22.95
CA HIS A 116 -17.62 -2.84 21.88
C HIS A 116 -17.27 -4.33 22.03
N GLY A 117 -16.52 -4.73 23.07
CA GLY A 117 -15.99 -6.08 23.26
C GLY A 117 -14.97 -6.47 22.17
N LEU A 118 -14.25 -5.53 21.58
CA LEU A 118 -13.28 -5.80 20.52
C LEU A 118 -11.85 -5.60 21.02
N THR A 119 -10.91 -6.31 20.38
CA THR A 119 -9.48 -6.19 20.62
C THR A 119 -8.69 -6.15 19.31
N LEU A 120 -7.45 -5.68 19.39
CA LEU A 120 -6.52 -5.60 18.26
C LEU A 120 -5.48 -6.71 18.33
N ALA A 121 -5.38 -7.51 17.27
CA ALA A 121 -4.41 -8.60 17.15
C ALA A 121 -3.27 -8.22 16.18
N GLY A 122 -2.04 -8.34 16.65
CA GLY A 122 -0.83 -8.08 15.87
C GLY A 122 -0.32 -9.35 15.20
N ILE A 123 -1.09 -9.92 14.26
CA ILE A 123 -0.76 -11.13 13.51
C ILE A 123 -0.83 -10.81 12.02
N GLY A 124 0.15 -11.26 11.23
CA GLY A 124 0.22 -10.87 9.81
C GLY A 124 -0.87 -11.45 8.91
N LEU A 125 -1.54 -12.53 9.36
CA LEU A 125 -2.69 -13.12 8.69
C LEU A 125 -3.64 -13.70 9.73
N ASP A 126 -4.93 -13.43 9.58
CA ASP A 126 -5.97 -14.00 10.42
C ASP A 126 -6.03 -15.52 10.24
N PRO A 127 -5.80 -16.29 11.31
CA PRO A 127 -5.78 -17.74 11.19
C PRO A 127 -7.19 -18.35 11.26
N TRP A 128 -8.25 -17.62 11.59
CA TRP A 128 -9.58 -18.20 11.82
C TRP A 128 -10.65 -17.66 10.89
N GLN A 129 -10.61 -16.37 10.56
CA GLN A 129 -11.68 -15.71 9.83
C GLN A 129 -11.50 -15.85 8.32
N SER A 130 -12.60 -16.11 7.62
CA SER A 130 -12.64 -16.02 6.16
C SER A 130 -12.70 -14.55 5.70
N PRO A 131 -12.13 -14.21 4.54
CA PRO A 131 -12.18 -12.85 3.99
C PRO A 131 -13.60 -12.31 3.84
N ARG A 132 -13.85 -11.15 4.44
CA ARG A 132 -15.10 -10.39 4.31
C ARG A 132 -14.80 -8.91 4.09
N ARG A 133 -15.45 -8.32 3.09
CA ARG A 133 -15.37 -6.88 2.82
C ARG A 133 -16.20 -6.10 3.82
N PHE A 134 -15.54 -5.21 4.55
CA PHE A 134 -16.16 -4.19 5.39
C PHE A 134 -16.46 -2.95 4.55
N LEU A 135 -15.40 -2.38 3.97
CA LEU A 135 -15.49 -1.26 3.05
C LEU A 135 -16.22 -1.66 1.75
N ARG A 136 -16.91 -0.75 1.08
CA ARG A 136 -17.76 -1.03 -0.12
C ARG A 136 -17.62 -0.01 -1.25
N GLU A 137 -16.55 0.75 -1.27
CA GLU A 137 -16.26 1.76 -2.29
C GLU A 137 -15.88 1.10 -3.62
N ALA A 138 -16.26 1.74 -4.73
CA ALA A 138 -16.04 1.25 -6.09
C ALA A 138 -14.56 0.88 -6.41
N ARG A 139 -13.60 1.53 -5.73
CA ARG A 139 -12.18 1.19 -5.76
C ARG A 139 -11.95 -0.28 -5.47
N TYR A 140 -12.49 -0.72 -4.34
CA TYR A 140 -12.16 -2.02 -3.81
C TYR A 140 -12.95 -3.14 -4.46
N ASP A 141 -14.17 -2.84 -4.88
CA ASP A 141 -14.95 -3.70 -5.78
C ASP A 141 -14.16 -4.03 -7.05
N ALA A 142 -13.55 -3.02 -7.68
CA ALA A 142 -12.70 -3.23 -8.85
C ALA A 142 -11.40 -3.96 -8.52
N MET A 143 -10.77 -3.65 -7.37
CA MET A 143 -9.56 -4.35 -6.94
C MET A 143 -9.82 -5.84 -6.68
N GLU A 144 -10.89 -6.17 -5.96
CA GLU A 144 -11.29 -7.56 -5.68
C GLU A 144 -11.54 -8.33 -6.98
N ARG A 145 -12.34 -7.78 -7.90
CA ARG A 145 -12.57 -8.40 -9.22
C ARG A 145 -11.30 -8.53 -10.05
N SER A 146 -10.34 -7.61 -9.90
CA SER A 146 -9.05 -7.68 -10.59
C SER A 146 -8.18 -8.82 -10.04
N LEU A 147 -8.11 -8.95 -8.72
CA LEU A 147 -7.26 -9.94 -8.06
C LEU A 147 -7.85 -11.35 -8.10
N ASP A 148 -9.18 -11.48 -8.04
CA ASP A 148 -9.87 -12.78 -8.07
C ASP A 148 -9.61 -13.57 -9.36
N ARG A 149 -9.17 -12.91 -10.44
CA ARG A 149 -8.71 -13.58 -11.66
C ARG A 149 -7.53 -14.52 -11.45
N ALA A 150 -6.66 -14.22 -10.48
CA ALA A 150 -5.53 -15.06 -10.10
C ALA A 150 -5.85 -16.03 -8.94
N GLY A 151 -7.09 -16.01 -8.43
CA GLY A 151 -7.53 -16.82 -7.30
C GLY A 151 -7.75 -16.02 -6.00
N PRO A 152 -7.91 -16.70 -4.85
CA PRO A 152 -8.43 -16.07 -3.63
C PRO A 152 -7.42 -15.20 -2.86
N ALA A 153 -6.13 -15.23 -3.24
CA ALA A 153 -5.05 -14.57 -2.51
C ALA A 153 -5.28 -13.05 -2.35
N GLY A 154 -5.90 -12.42 -3.34
CA GLY A 154 -6.24 -11.00 -3.28
C GLY A 154 -7.23 -10.63 -2.17
N ARG A 155 -8.33 -11.39 -2.05
CA ARG A 155 -9.31 -11.20 -0.97
C ARG A 155 -8.69 -11.46 0.40
N ILE A 156 -7.82 -12.46 0.50
CA ILE A 156 -7.08 -12.77 1.73
C ILE A 156 -6.15 -11.59 2.11
N MET A 157 -5.37 -11.09 1.16
CA MET A 157 -4.52 -9.91 1.35
C MET A 157 -5.33 -8.70 1.78
N MET A 158 -6.43 -8.40 1.10
CA MET A 158 -7.25 -7.24 1.43
C MET A 158 -7.88 -7.38 2.82
N CYS A 159 -8.55 -8.50 3.12
CA CYS A 159 -9.52 -8.53 4.21
C CYS A 159 -9.05 -9.26 5.48
N THR A 160 -7.93 -10.00 5.43
CA THR A 160 -7.51 -10.87 6.54
C THR A 160 -6.02 -10.76 6.86
N SER A 161 -5.34 -9.77 6.31
CA SER A 161 -3.94 -9.54 6.61
C SER A 161 -3.76 -8.27 7.43
N SER A 162 -2.59 -8.18 8.05
CA SER A 162 -2.08 -6.93 8.59
C SER A 162 -0.57 -6.84 8.41
N SER A 163 0.00 -5.67 8.62
CA SER A 163 1.42 -5.41 8.41
C SER A 163 1.97 -4.29 9.30
N VAL A 164 3.30 -4.24 9.35
CA VAL A 164 4.07 -3.09 9.81
C VAL A 164 4.83 -2.57 8.60
N GLN A 165 4.60 -1.31 8.24
CA GLN A 165 5.31 -0.64 7.16
C GLN A 165 6.17 0.48 7.75
N VAL A 166 7.40 0.63 7.25
CA VAL A 166 8.33 1.68 7.69
C VAL A 166 8.56 2.62 6.52
N ASN A 167 8.20 3.88 6.72
CA ASN A 167 8.41 4.96 5.78
C ASN A 167 9.71 5.69 6.14
N LEU A 168 10.60 5.87 5.17
CA LEU A 168 11.90 6.51 5.36
C LEU A 168 12.10 7.57 4.28
N ASP A 169 12.75 8.68 4.66
CA ASP A 169 13.29 9.61 3.67
C ASP A 169 14.21 8.89 2.67
N ALA A 170 14.11 9.27 1.40
CA ALA A 170 14.85 8.62 0.32
C ALA A 170 16.38 8.73 0.52
N GLY A 171 16.85 9.88 0.99
CA GLY A 171 18.27 10.21 1.09
C GLY A 171 18.73 11.19 0.02
N TYR A 172 20.04 11.43 -0.06
CA TYR A 172 20.62 12.44 -0.95
C TYR A 172 20.50 12.03 -2.43
N GLU A 173 20.54 13.03 -3.32
CA GLU A 173 20.63 12.79 -4.76
C GLU A 173 22.01 12.24 -5.11
N GLU A 174 23.04 12.78 -4.46
CA GLU A 174 24.42 12.43 -4.68
C GLU A 174 24.74 10.99 -4.22
N PRO A 175 25.69 10.32 -4.91
CA PRO A 175 26.18 9.02 -4.46
C PRO A 175 26.76 9.08 -3.04
N GLY A 176 26.58 8.00 -2.29
CA GLY A 176 27.18 7.85 -0.97
C GLY A 176 26.41 6.91 -0.06
N PRO A 177 26.87 6.72 1.19
CA PRO A 177 26.19 5.88 2.18
C PRO A 177 24.72 6.25 2.41
N LEU A 178 24.41 7.54 2.28
CA LEU A 178 23.08 8.12 2.48
C LEU A 178 22.40 8.52 1.17
N GLY A 179 22.98 8.18 0.01
CA GLY A 179 22.38 8.44 -1.30
C GLY A 179 21.17 7.52 -1.55
N HIS A 180 20.15 8.04 -2.23
CA HIS A 180 18.88 7.34 -2.43
C HIS A 180 19.05 6.02 -3.18
N VAL A 181 19.95 5.95 -4.18
CA VAL A 181 20.23 4.73 -4.95
C VAL A 181 20.72 3.59 -4.03
N ARG A 182 21.68 3.89 -3.15
CA ARG A 182 22.21 2.88 -2.21
C ARG A 182 21.15 2.45 -1.21
N ARG A 183 20.39 3.40 -0.65
CA ARG A 183 19.32 3.12 0.32
C ARG A 183 18.23 2.27 -0.31
N TRP A 184 17.82 2.57 -1.53
CA TRP A 184 16.87 1.77 -2.32
C TRP A 184 17.33 0.33 -2.52
N GLN A 185 18.58 0.12 -2.92
CA GLN A 185 19.17 -1.21 -3.09
C GLN A 185 19.21 -1.97 -1.76
N LEU A 186 19.70 -1.34 -0.69
CA LEU A 186 19.79 -1.98 0.63
C LEU A 186 18.42 -2.38 1.17
N SER A 187 17.39 -1.55 1.00
CA SER A 187 16.03 -1.88 1.44
C SER A 187 15.49 -3.14 0.75
N HIS A 188 15.78 -3.34 -0.54
CA HIS A 188 15.39 -4.57 -1.25
C HIS A 188 16.20 -5.78 -0.80
N LEU A 189 17.52 -5.63 -0.66
CA LEU A 189 18.40 -6.72 -0.22
C LEU A 189 18.06 -7.21 1.19
N LEU A 190 17.69 -6.29 2.08
CA LEU A 190 17.27 -6.62 3.45
C LEU A 190 15.84 -7.19 3.51
N GLY A 191 15.03 -7.06 2.44
CA GLY A 191 13.63 -7.46 2.45
C GLY A 191 13.40 -8.92 2.87
N ALA A 192 14.19 -9.86 2.34
CA ALA A 192 14.09 -11.28 2.70
C ALA A 192 14.51 -11.55 4.16
N VAL A 193 15.51 -10.83 4.67
CA VAL A 193 15.97 -10.95 6.06
C VAL A 193 14.92 -10.41 7.03
N LEU A 194 14.35 -9.24 6.73
CA LEU A 194 13.28 -8.63 7.52
C LEU A 194 12.03 -9.53 7.52
N LEU A 195 11.63 -10.02 6.35
CA LEU A 195 10.52 -10.97 6.24
C LEU A 195 10.73 -12.20 7.14
N ALA A 196 11.93 -12.79 7.13
CA ALA A 196 12.23 -13.96 7.95
C ALA A 196 12.23 -13.64 9.45
N ALA A 197 12.83 -12.51 9.85
CA ALA A 197 12.91 -12.08 11.24
C ALA A 197 11.53 -11.74 11.84
N PHE A 198 10.62 -11.18 11.03
CA PHE A 198 9.29 -10.75 11.45
C PHE A 198 8.16 -11.69 10.98
N ALA A 199 8.48 -12.91 10.54
CA ALA A 199 7.49 -13.86 10.08
C ALA A 199 6.53 -14.26 11.20
N HIS A 200 5.28 -13.78 11.12
CA HIS A 200 4.28 -13.95 12.18
C HIS A 200 2.89 -14.28 11.62
N SER A 201 2.81 -15.33 10.80
CA SER A 201 1.52 -15.85 10.29
C SER A 201 1.61 -17.34 9.87
N PRO A 202 1.85 -18.28 10.80
CA PRO A 202 2.12 -19.68 10.45
C PRO A 202 0.87 -20.54 10.18
N ALA A 203 -0.33 -19.97 10.28
CA ALA A 203 -1.58 -20.69 10.18
C ALA A 203 -2.60 -19.92 9.32
N ALA A 204 -3.57 -20.66 8.77
CA ALA A 204 -4.75 -20.17 8.08
C ALA A 204 -5.87 -21.21 8.24
N GLU A 205 -7.14 -20.79 8.28
CA GLU A 205 -8.30 -21.71 8.42
C GLU A 205 -8.20 -22.67 9.63
N GLY A 206 -7.63 -22.19 10.73
CA GLY A 206 -7.47 -22.91 11.99
C GLY A 206 -6.32 -23.93 12.00
N ARG A 207 -5.53 -24.03 10.93
CA ARG A 207 -4.48 -25.05 10.78
C ARG A 207 -3.12 -24.47 10.38
N PRO A 208 -2.00 -25.10 10.78
CA PRO A 208 -0.68 -24.75 10.26
C PRO A 208 -0.62 -24.89 8.74
N THR A 209 0.03 -23.95 8.07
CA THR A 209 0.16 -23.93 6.60
C THR A 209 1.48 -24.52 6.11
N GLY A 210 2.42 -24.78 7.02
CA GLY A 210 3.81 -25.13 6.72
C GLY A 210 4.72 -23.92 6.46
N TRP A 211 4.17 -22.71 6.36
CA TRP A 211 4.92 -21.47 6.19
C TRP A 211 5.11 -20.75 7.53
N ARG A 212 6.18 -19.97 7.66
CA ARG A 212 6.34 -19.04 8.80
C ARG A 212 5.58 -17.73 8.57
N SER A 213 5.51 -17.31 7.32
CA SER A 213 4.73 -16.15 6.86
C SER A 213 3.78 -16.57 5.75
N THR A 214 2.60 -17.09 6.12
CA THR A 214 1.52 -17.35 5.15
C THR A 214 1.09 -16.05 4.48
N ARG A 215 1.14 -14.93 5.20
CA ARG A 215 0.93 -13.60 4.61
C ARG A 215 1.82 -13.41 3.38
N GLN A 216 3.13 -13.66 3.46
CA GLN A 216 4.00 -13.50 2.30
C GLN A 216 3.67 -14.46 1.14
N LEU A 217 3.29 -15.70 1.45
CA LEU A 217 2.82 -16.63 0.42
C LEU A 217 1.67 -16.03 -0.39
N ARG A 218 0.69 -15.42 0.28
CA ARG A 218 -0.45 -14.76 -0.40
C ARG A 218 -0.01 -13.59 -1.29
N TRP A 219 1.01 -12.84 -0.90
CA TRP A 219 1.58 -11.79 -1.75
C TRP A 219 2.26 -12.36 -3.00
N ALA A 220 2.93 -13.51 -2.88
CA ALA A 220 3.52 -14.17 -4.03
C ALA A 220 2.45 -14.70 -5.01
N GLU A 221 1.32 -15.21 -4.49
CA GLU A 221 0.17 -15.69 -5.28
C GLU A 221 -0.58 -14.57 -6.02
N ILE A 222 -0.49 -13.31 -5.57
CA ILE A 222 -1.09 -12.15 -6.26
C ILE A 222 -0.40 -11.85 -7.61
N GLY A 223 0.85 -12.26 -7.79
CA GLY A 223 1.60 -12.04 -9.03
C GLY A 223 2.71 -10.98 -8.93
N ALA A 224 3.85 -11.28 -9.57
CA ALA A 224 5.05 -10.44 -9.53
C ALA A 224 4.88 -9.10 -10.26
N GLU A 225 3.96 -9.02 -11.22
CA GLU A 225 3.61 -7.79 -11.93
C GLU A 225 3.04 -6.72 -10.99
N ARG A 226 2.45 -7.12 -9.86
CA ARG A 226 1.93 -6.19 -8.82
C ARG A 226 2.82 -6.17 -7.59
N ALA A 227 3.15 -7.35 -7.06
CA ALA A 227 3.80 -7.53 -5.77
C ALA A 227 5.32 -7.76 -5.84
N GLY A 228 5.89 -7.85 -7.03
CA GLY A 228 7.33 -8.03 -7.24
C GLY A 228 8.16 -6.76 -7.04
N ALA A 229 9.47 -6.93 -6.88
CA ALA A 229 10.42 -5.82 -6.94
C ALA A 229 10.67 -5.40 -8.41
N PRO A 230 11.00 -4.13 -8.70
CA PRO A 230 11.62 -3.77 -9.96
C PRO A 230 13.06 -4.32 -10.07
N PRO A 231 13.64 -4.39 -11.29
CA PRO A 231 15.05 -4.77 -11.47
C PRO A 231 15.98 -3.86 -10.67
N LEU A 232 16.94 -4.43 -9.93
CA LEU A 232 17.80 -3.70 -9.00
C LEU A 232 19.13 -3.24 -9.63
N GLU A 233 19.47 -3.82 -10.78
CA GLU A 233 20.65 -3.51 -11.58
C GLU A 233 20.45 -2.24 -12.43
N ALA A 234 19.19 -1.85 -12.65
CA ALA A 234 18.83 -0.64 -13.37
C ALA A 234 18.84 0.59 -12.45
N GLU A 235 18.93 1.78 -13.05
CA GLU A 235 18.77 3.03 -12.31
C GLU A 235 17.37 3.08 -11.65
N PRO A 236 17.26 3.38 -10.33
CA PRO A 236 16.01 3.25 -9.58
C PRO A 236 14.81 4.01 -10.15
N ARG A 237 14.98 5.27 -10.58
CA ARG A 237 13.88 6.08 -11.13
C ARG A 237 13.38 5.48 -12.44
N ALA A 238 14.27 5.10 -13.34
CA ALA A 238 13.95 4.44 -14.60
C ALA A 238 13.29 3.08 -14.39
N ALA A 239 13.81 2.27 -13.46
CA ALA A 239 13.27 0.95 -13.14
C ALA A 239 11.84 1.06 -12.57
N TRP A 240 11.63 1.99 -11.64
CA TRP A 240 10.31 2.26 -11.07
C TRP A 240 9.34 2.83 -12.11
N THR A 241 9.75 3.81 -12.91
CA THR A 241 8.91 4.39 -13.97
C THR A 241 8.44 3.34 -14.95
N ARG A 242 9.35 2.49 -15.44
CA ARG A 242 9.00 1.38 -16.32
C ARG A 242 7.99 0.45 -15.65
N ARG A 243 8.30 -0.02 -14.44
CA ARG A 243 7.41 -0.90 -13.67
C ARG A 243 6.03 -0.29 -13.48
N ALA A 244 5.96 0.99 -13.12
CA ALA A 244 4.70 1.67 -12.86
C ALA A 244 3.80 1.75 -14.10
N LEU A 245 4.38 2.07 -15.26
CA LEU A 245 3.61 2.18 -16.50
C LEU A 245 3.27 0.82 -17.12
N ASP A 246 4.12 -0.18 -16.92
CA ASP A 246 3.94 -1.52 -17.49
C ASP A 246 3.14 -2.46 -16.57
N ALA A 247 2.84 -2.03 -15.34
CA ALA A 247 1.97 -2.78 -14.44
C ALA A 247 0.51 -2.78 -14.95
N PRO A 248 -0.19 -3.92 -14.89
CA PRO A 248 -1.61 -3.97 -15.23
C PRO A 248 -2.44 -3.07 -14.33
N LEU A 249 -3.45 -2.42 -14.88
CA LEU A 249 -4.42 -1.63 -14.12
C LEU A 249 -5.26 -2.56 -13.22
N MET A 250 -5.66 -2.06 -12.05
CA MET A 250 -6.68 -2.72 -11.21
C MET A 250 -8.04 -2.04 -11.35
N CYS A 251 -8.02 -0.72 -11.46
CA CYS A 251 -9.21 0.11 -11.50
C CYS A 251 -9.00 1.27 -12.48
N ARG A 252 -10.09 1.68 -13.13
CA ARG A 252 -10.17 2.94 -13.87
C ARG A 252 -11.36 3.72 -13.33
N ARG A 253 -11.10 4.90 -12.77
CA ARG A 253 -12.16 5.73 -12.19
C ARG A 253 -13.15 6.16 -13.25
N ARG A 254 -14.43 6.09 -12.91
CA ARG A 254 -15.56 6.52 -13.76
C ARG A 254 -16.57 7.28 -12.92
N THR A 255 -17.23 8.26 -13.54
CA THR A 255 -18.34 9.00 -12.93
C THR A 255 -19.59 8.13 -12.81
N VAL A 256 -19.80 7.22 -13.76
CA VAL A 256 -20.94 6.30 -13.80
C VAL A 256 -20.45 4.90 -14.13
N GLY A 257 -20.98 3.90 -13.41
CA GLY A 257 -20.72 2.49 -13.64
C GLY A 257 -19.45 1.95 -12.93
N PRO A 258 -19.17 0.65 -13.09
CA PRO A 258 -18.07 0.00 -12.38
C PRO A 258 -16.70 0.47 -12.87
N TRP A 259 -15.73 0.50 -11.97
CA TRP A 259 -14.33 0.90 -12.23
C TRP A 259 -13.48 -0.22 -12.86
N GLU A 260 -14.12 -1.14 -13.58
CA GLU A 260 -13.46 -2.30 -14.16
C GLU A 260 -12.52 -1.96 -15.30
N VAL A 261 -11.52 -2.81 -15.48
CA VAL A 261 -10.55 -2.72 -16.56
C VAL A 261 -10.37 -4.10 -17.20
N PRO A 262 -10.32 -4.18 -18.55
CA PRO A 262 -9.98 -5.43 -19.23
C PRO A 262 -8.67 -6.01 -18.73
N GLU A 263 -8.63 -7.33 -18.60
CA GLU A 263 -7.45 -8.05 -18.12
C GLU A 263 -6.20 -7.74 -18.96
N GLY A 264 -5.05 -7.67 -18.29
CA GLY A 264 -3.76 -7.39 -18.93
C GLY A 264 -3.54 -5.94 -19.39
N THR A 265 -4.56 -5.07 -19.35
CA THR A 265 -4.38 -3.66 -19.78
C THR A 265 -3.44 -2.93 -18.84
N THR A 266 -2.30 -2.46 -19.34
CA THR A 266 -1.34 -1.67 -18.58
C THR A 266 -1.67 -0.18 -18.61
N PHE A 267 -1.05 0.62 -17.72
CA PHE A 267 -1.20 2.08 -17.79
C PHE A 267 -0.61 2.63 -19.10
N ARG A 268 0.51 2.04 -19.59
CA ARG A 268 1.12 2.38 -20.88
C ARG A 268 0.19 2.09 -22.05
N ASP A 269 -0.53 0.97 -22.03
CA ASP A 269 -1.55 0.68 -23.07
C ASP A 269 -2.66 1.73 -23.07
N TRP A 270 -3.11 2.15 -21.88
CA TRP A 270 -4.13 3.18 -21.76
C TRP A 270 -3.65 4.55 -22.29
N LEU A 271 -2.42 4.94 -22.00
CA LEU A 271 -1.79 6.15 -22.57
C LEU A 271 -1.79 6.11 -24.11
N ARG A 272 -1.29 5.02 -24.69
CA ARG A 272 -1.16 4.84 -26.15
C ARG A 272 -2.52 4.83 -26.86
N ARG A 273 -3.49 4.10 -26.32
CA ARG A 273 -4.87 4.05 -26.87
C ARG A 273 -5.59 5.39 -26.70
N GLY A 274 -5.38 6.05 -25.55
CA GLY A 274 -5.98 7.34 -25.23
C GLY A 274 -5.53 8.47 -26.15
N ALA A 275 -4.25 8.48 -26.53
CA ALA A 275 -3.69 9.44 -27.48
C ALA A 275 -4.36 9.37 -28.86
N ALA A 276 -4.80 8.18 -29.29
CA ALA A 276 -5.48 7.99 -30.58
C ALA A 276 -6.96 8.43 -30.57
N GLY A 277 -7.58 8.63 -29.40
CA GLY A 277 -9.03 8.79 -29.27
C GLY A 277 -9.51 9.88 -28.29
N GLY A 278 -8.64 10.79 -27.85
CA GLY A 278 -9.02 11.96 -27.03
C GLY A 278 -9.56 11.67 -25.61
N SER A 279 -9.47 10.42 -25.16
CA SER A 279 -10.03 9.93 -23.89
C SER A 279 -8.99 9.23 -22.99
N GLY A 280 -7.73 9.66 -23.12
CA GLY A 280 -6.61 9.12 -22.36
C GLY A 280 -6.62 9.46 -20.86
N PRO A 281 -5.75 8.80 -20.08
CA PRO A 281 -5.66 9.02 -18.64
C PRO A 281 -5.18 10.44 -18.34
N ARG A 282 -5.56 10.95 -17.17
CA ARG A 282 -5.06 12.22 -16.64
C ARG A 282 -4.06 11.98 -15.52
N ARG A 283 -3.41 13.06 -15.06
CA ARG A 283 -2.46 13.00 -13.94
C ARG A 283 -3.04 12.31 -12.72
N GLU A 284 -4.29 12.61 -12.39
CA GLU A 284 -4.94 12.05 -11.21
C GLU A 284 -5.12 10.52 -11.35
N ASP A 285 -5.25 10.01 -12.58
CA ASP A 285 -5.36 8.58 -12.83
C ASP A 285 -4.01 7.87 -12.69
N LEU A 286 -2.91 8.51 -13.09
CA LEU A 286 -1.56 8.01 -12.85
C LEU A 286 -1.26 7.96 -11.34
N GLU A 287 -1.54 9.06 -10.63
CA GLU A 287 -1.36 9.15 -9.18
C GLU A 287 -2.19 8.07 -8.47
N TYR A 288 -3.42 7.84 -8.92
CA TYR A 288 -4.28 6.79 -8.40
C TYR A 288 -3.72 5.39 -8.70
N HIS A 289 -3.29 5.12 -9.93
CA HIS A 289 -2.68 3.83 -10.33
C HIS A 289 -1.45 3.47 -9.48
N LEU A 290 -0.59 4.44 -9.18
CA LEU A 290 0.58 4.23 -8.32
C LEU A 290 0.22 3.74 -6.90
N THR A 291 -1.00 4.04 -6.41
CA THR A 291 -1.48 3.52 -5.12
C THR A 291 -1.92 2.06 -5.17
N THR A 292 -2.01 1.45 -6.36
CA THR A 292 -2.41 0.06 -6.58
C THR A 292 -1.24 -0.89 -6.82
N LEU A 293 -0.02 -0.38 -6.69
CA LEU A 293 1.22 -1.16 -6.77
C LEU A 293 1.71 -1.50 -5.37
N PHE A 294 2.05 -2.77 -5.14
CA PHE A 294 2.40 -3.31 -3.83
C PHE A 294 3.77 -4.02 -3.83
N PRO A 295 4.84 -3.41 -4.39
CA PRO A 295 6.18 -4.01 -4.33
C PRO A 295 6.66 -4.11 -2.87
N PRO A 296 7.68 -4.92 -2.58
CA PRO A 296 8.23 -5.04 -1.22
C PRO A 296 8.79 -3.72 -0.68
N VAL A 297 9.33 -2.88 -1.56
CA VAL A 297 9.75 -1.50 -1.25
C VAL A 297 9.16 -0.60 -2.32
N ARG A 298 8.43 0.44 -1.90
CA ARG A 298 7.75 1.36 -2.80
C ARG A 298 8.34 2.76 -2.64
N PRO A 299 8.81 3.40 -3.71
CA PRO A 299 9.24 4.78 -3.64
C PRO A 299 7.99 5.64 -3.62
N ARG A 300 7.93 6.54 -2.64
CA ARG A 300 6.81 7.45 -2.42
C ARG A 300 7.41 8.83 -2.26
N GLY A 301 7.06 9.74 -3.14
CA GLY A 301 7.44 11.15 -3.05
C GLY A 301 6.65 11.89 -1.97
N PHE A 302 6.54 11.31 -0.76
CA PHE A 302 5.80 11.86 0.36
C PHE A 302 6.18 13.33 0.62
N ARG A 303 5.24 14.08 1.20
CA ARG A 303 5.44 15.43 1.72
C ARG A 303 5.65 15.37 3.22
#